data_AF-A0A7K4EZV5-F1
#
_entry.id   AF-A0A7K4EZV5-F1
#
_cell.length_a   1.000
_cell.length_b   1.000
_cell.length_c   1.000
_cell.angle_alpha   90.00
_cell.angle_beta   90.00
_cell.angle_gamma   90.00
#
_symmetry.space_group_name_H-M   'P 1'
#
loop_
_entity.id
_entity.type
_entity.pdbx_description
1 polymer ?
#
loop_
_entity_poly.entity_id
_entity_poly.type
_entity_poly.pdbx_seq_one_letter_code
_entity_poly.pdbx_strand_id
1 'polypeptide(L)'
;MTLKNVKPSLNKIAKSLEEVQDSREFLLKNTREIIILCSKSIIAVHKGDLITAKKNLKQAGTLLKKYKKKATGGLSRYLITPEQEFVEAACLIAIVEGKEVPSDKKLAVMPESYVLGLLDCVGELKRQVFDKIRMNKIEEATRIFEIMENLYLQLYTFSMYDKVVKEARRKIDVNRILVDDVRSVITEEKRRTELIKILQKLEK
;
A
#
# COMPACT_ATOMS: atom_id res chain seq x y z
N MET A 1 -7.69 15.48 56.76
CA MET A 1 -7.81 14.26 55.93
C MET A 1 -6.89 14.38 54.73
N THR A 2 -5.71 13.75 54.78
CA THR A 2 -4.63 13.88 53.79
C THR A 2 -5.00 13.38 52.38
N LEU A 3 -6.04 12.55 52.24
CA LEU A 3 -6.42 11.89 50.98
C LEU A 3 -7.76 12.37 50.37
N LYS A 4 -8.36 13.46 50.88
CA LYS A 4 -9.69 13.94 50.44
C LYS A 4 -9.80 14.17 48.92
N ASN A 5 -8.70 14.59 48.29
CA ASN A 5 -8.65 14.89 46.85
C ASN A 5 -8.24 13.68 45.98
N VAL A 6 -7.77 12.58 46.59
CA VAL A 6 -7.24 11.43 45.86
C VAL A 6 -8.38 10.62 45.24
N LYS A 7 -9.42 10.29 46.01
CA LYS A 7 -10.57 9.51 45.53
C LYS A 7 -11.26 10.13 44.29
N PRO A 8 -11.63 11.43 44.26
CA PRO A 8 -12.23 12.02 43.06
C PRO A 8 -11.25 12.06 41.87
N SER A 9 -9.96 12.29 42.11
CA SER A 9 -8.94 12.26 41.07
C SER A 9 -8.79 10.87 40.45
N LEU A 10 -8.73 9.82 41.27
CA LEU A 10 -8.65 8.43 40.81
C LEU A 10 -9.90 8.02 40.02
N ASN A 11 -11.10 8.42 40.44
CA ASN A 11 -12.32 8.13 39.69
C ASN A 11 -12.32 8.78 38.30
N LYS A 12 -11.86 10.04 38.21
CA LYS A 12 -11.72 10.73 36.92
C LYS A 12 -10.71 10.05 36.01
N ILE A 13 -9.57 9.63 36.57
CA ILE A 13 -8.52 8.91 35.83
C ILE A 13 -9.06 7.55 35.36
N ALA A 14 -9.72 6.78 36.24
CA ALA A 14 -10.26 5.46 35.91
C ALA A 14 -11.20 5.53 34.71
N LYS A 15 -12.13 6.49 34.69
CA LYS A 15 -13.05 6.69 33.55
C LYS A 15 -12.30 6.99 32.25
N SER A 16 -11.28 7.86 32.31
CA SER A 16 -10.46 8.16 31.12
C SER A 16 -9.67 6.95 30.63
N LEU A 17 -9.18 6.09 31.54
CA LEU A 17 -8.44 4.88 31.18
C LEU A 17 -9.36 3.81 30.58
N GLU A 18 -10.58 3.68 31.10
CA GLU A 18 -11.62 2.79 30.56
C GLU A 18 -11.97 3.15 29.10
N GLU A 19 -12.16 4.43 28.79
CA GLU A 19 -12.40 4.90 27.41
C GLU A 19 -11.25 4.56 26.44
N VAL A 20 -9.99 4.64 26.93
CA VAL A 20 -8.80 4.28 26.16
C VAL A 20 -8.70 2.76 25.97
N GLN A 21 -8.99 1.98 26.99
CA GLN A 21 -9.01 0.51 26.96
C GLN A 21 -10.04 0.03 25.93
N ASP A 22 -11.28 0.54 25.99
CA ASP A 22 -12.36 0.20 25.06
C ASP A 22 -11.99 0.53 23.61
N SER A 23 -11.39 1.70 23.39
CA SER A 23 -10.95 2.14 22.07
C SER A 23 -9.84 1.23 21.53
N ARG A 24 -8.89 0.83 22.38
CA ARG A 24 -7.81 -0.09 22.02
C ARG A 24 -8.34 -1.47 21.64
N GLU A 25 -9.21 -2.06 22.45
CA GLU A 25 -9.81 -3.37 22.17
C GLU A 25 -10.64 -3.36 20.89
N PHE A 26 -11.40 -2.28 20.68
CA PHE A 26 -12.13 -2.07 19.44
C PHE A 26 -11.18 -2.07 18.23
N LEU A 27 -10.08 -1.31 18.28
CA LEU A 27 -9.14 -1.24 17.15
C LEU A 27 -8.48 -2.59 16.87
N LEU A 28 -7.99 -3.28 17.90
CA LEU A 28 -7.36 -4.60 17.76
C LEU A 28 -8.29 -5.64 17.12
N LYS A 29 -9.57 -5.62 17.48
CA LYS A 29 -10.56 -6.58 16.96
C LYS A 29 -10.97 -6.30 15.53
N ASN A 30 -11.11 -5.02 15.16
CA ASN A 30 -11.82 -4.64 13.93
C ASN A 30 -10.91 -4.23 12.77
N THR A 31 -9.65 -3.82 13.02
CA THR A 31 -8.75 -3.37 11.94
C THR A 31 -8.39 -4.47 10.94
N ARG A 32 -8.42 -5.74 11.35
CA ARG A 32 -8.16 -6.89 10.48
C ARG A 32 -9.12 -6.97 9.28
N GLU A 33 -10.35 -6.49 9.43
CA GLU A 33 -11.32 -6.45 8.33
C GLU A 33 -10.87 -5.55 7.19
N ILE A 34 -10.23 -4.42 7.51
CA ILE A 34 -9.67 -3.49 6.51
C ILE A 34 -8.59 -4.19 5.70
N ILE A 35 -7.66 -4.87 6.37
CA ILE A 35 -6.58 -5.63 5.72
C ILE A 35 -7.18 -6.66 4.76
N ILE A 36 -8.17 -7.44 5.21
CA ILE A 36 -8.84 -8.44 4.37
C ILE A 36 -9.48 -7.81 3.12
N LEU A 37 -10.13 -6.65 3.27
CA LEU A 37 -10.73 -5.93 2.14
C LEU A 37 -9.65 -5.42 1.17
N CYS A 38 -8.53 -4.90 1.67
CA CYS A 38 -7.40 -4.47 0.84
C CYS A 38 -6.79 -5.66 0.07
N SER A 39 -6.52 -6.79 0.74
CA SER A 39 -6.02 -8.00 0.06
C SER A 39 -7.00 -8.51 -1.00
N LYS A 40 -8.31 -8.52 -0.71
CA LYS A 40 -9.35 -8.86 -1.71
C LYS A 40 -9.36 -7.87 -2.88
N SER A 41 -9.11 -6.60 -2.62
CA SER A 41 -9.00 -5.56 -3.65
C SER A 41 -7.81 -5.85 -4.57
N ILE A 42 -6.62 -6.06 -4.02
CA ILE A 42 -5.39 -6.37 -4.77
C ILE A 42 -5.60 -7.62 -5.62
N ILE A 43 -6.10 -8.72 -5.03
CA ILE A 43 -6.39 -9.96 -5.75
C ILE A 43 -7.35 -9.72 -6.93
N ALA A 44 -8.38 -8.88 -6.75
CA ALA A 44 -9.32 -8.56 -7.82
C ALA A 44 -8.65 -7.75 -8.95
N VAL A 45 -7.73 -6.83 -8.64
CA VAL A 45 -6.95 -6.10 -9.65
C VAL A 45 -6.13 -7.07 -10.51
N HIS A 46 -5.42 -8.03 -9.89
CA HIS A 46 -4.65 -9.05 -10.63
C HIS A 46 -5.52 -9.99 -11.48
N LYS A 47 -6.78 -10.17 -11.11
CA LYS A 47 -7.76 -10.92 -11.92
C LYS A 47 -8.42 -10.09 -13.02
N GLY A 48 -8.09 -8.79 -13.12
CA GLY A 48 -8.73 -7.86 -14.06
C GLY A 48 -10.13 -7.38 -13.63
N ASP A 49 -10.59 -7.73 -12.43
CA ASP A 49 -11.88 -7.30 -11.89
C ASP A 49 -11.76 -5.99 -11.11
N LEU A 50 -11.63 -4.89 -11.86
CA LEU A 50 -11.52 -3.54 -11.29
C LEU A 50 -12.81 -3.08 -10.59
N ILE A 51 -13.97 -3.66 -10.91
CA ILE A 51 -15.25 -3.32 -10.29
C ILE A 51 -15.23 -3.81 -8.84
N THR A 52 -14.92 -5.09 -8.63
CA THR A 52 -14.80 -5.68 -7.29
C THR A 52 -13.67 -5.05 -6.50
N ALA A 53 -12.52 -4.78 -7.14
CA ALA A 53 -11.39 -4.11 -6.50
C ALA A 53 -11.82 -2.76 -5.88
N LYS A 54 -12.42 -1.87 -6.69
CA LYS A 54 -12.88 -0.56 -6.22
C LYS A 54 -13.97 -0.66 -5.16
N LYS A 55 -14.87 -1.64 -5.27
CA LYS A 55 -15.90 -1.89 -4.25
C LYS A 55 -15.27 -2.23 -2.90
N ASN A 56 -14.32 -3.17 -2.89
CA ASN A 56 -13.60 -3.56 -1.68
C ASN A 56 -12.79 -2.39 -1.10
N LEU A 57 -12.07 -1.64 -1.94
CA LEU A 57 -11.31 -0.46 -1.52
C LEU A 57 -12.22 0.61 -0.90
N LYS A 58 -13.39 0.87 -1.51
CA LYS A 58 -14.37 1.84 -0.97
C LYS A 58 -14.89 1.42 0.41
N GLN A 59 -15.15 0.12 0.60
CA GLN A 59 -15.55 -0.43 1.90
C GLN A 59 -14.42 -0.27 2.93
N ALA A 60 -13.18 -0.62 2.55
CA ALA A 60 -12.01 -0.46 3.40
C ALA A 60 -11.83 1.00 3.85
N GLY A 61 -11.91 1.96 2.92
CA GLY A 61 -11.81 3.39 3.23
C GLY A 61 -12.92 3.91 4.14
N THR A 62 -14.13 3.35 4.02
CA THR A 62 -15.26 3.69 4.90
C THR A 62 -15.00 3.22 6.34
N LEU A 63 -14.51 1.98 6.50
CA LEU A 63 -14.12 1.45 7.81
C LEU A 63 -12.94 2.20 8.40
N LEU A 64 -11.93 2.51 7.59
CA LEU A 64 -10.75 3.28 8.00
C LEU A 64 -11.16 4.65 8.57
N LYS A 65 -12.02 5.38 7.85
CA LYS A 65 -12.56 6.68 8.32
C LYS A 65 -13.32 6.55 9.63
N LYS A 66 -14.06 5.45 9.83
CA LYS A 66 -14.78 5.15 11.08
C LYS A 66 -13.81 4.86 12.22
N TYR A 67 -12.79 4.05 11.97
CA TYR A 67 -11.86 3.59 13.01
C TYR A 67 -10.87 4.69 13.42
N LYS A 68 -10.50 5.59 12.49
CA LYS A 68 -9.68 6.77 12.78
C LYS A 68 -10.25 7.66 13.87
N LYS A 69 -11.58 7.77 13.98
CA LYS A 69 -12.23 8.51 15.07
C LYS A 69 -11.99 7.91 16.46
N LYS A 70 -11.65 6.63 16.53
CA LYS A 70 -11.35 5.89 17.78
C LYS A 70 -9.85 5.73 18.04
N ALA A 71 -9.00 6.15 17.10
CA ALA A 71 -7.55 5.98 17.15
C ALA A 71 -6.84 7.31 17.51
N THR A 72 -7.27 7.95 18.59
CA THR A 72 -6.72 9.23 19.05
C THR A 72 -5.46 9.04 19.90
N GLY A 73 -4.58 10.05 19.91
CA GLY A 73 -3.35 10.03 20.71
C GLY A 73 -2.44 8.86 20.31
N GLY A 74 -1.97 8.09 21.30
CA GLY A 74 -1.09 6.95 21.07
C GLY A 74 -1.74 5.76 20.33
N LEU A 75 -3.08 5.73 20.23
CA LEU A 75 -3.79 4.63 19.57
C LEU A 75 -3.75 4.72 18.03
N SER A 76 -3.31 5.84 17.46
CA SER A 76 -3.15 6.02 16.01
C SER A 76 -2.24 4.96 15.39
N ARG A 77 -1.25 4.47 16.15
CA ARG A 77 -0.30 3.43 15.71
C ARG A 77 -0.99 2.11 15.32
N TYR A 78 -2.17 1.81 15.89
CA TYR A 78 -2.94 0.61 15.50
C TYR A 78 -3.50 0.69 14.08
N LEU A 79 -3.48 1.87 13.46
CA LEU A 79 -3.90 2.07 12.07
C LEU A 79 -2.75 2.04 11.07
N ILE A 80 -1.48 1.93 11.51
CA ILE A 80 -0.35 1.99 10.58
C ILE A 80 -0.46 0.91 9.49
N THR A 81 -0.61 -0.36 9.89
CA THR A 81 -0.72 -1.49 8.97
C THR A 81 -2.00 -1.45 8.12
N PRO A 82 -3.21 -1.21 8.67
CA PRO A 82 -4.41 -1.03 7.84
C PRO A 82 -4.31 0.12 6.84
N GLU A 83 -3.72 1.25 7.21
CA GLU A 83 -3.51 2.40 6.31
C GLU A 83 -2.49 2.07 5.22
N GLN A 84 -1.42 1.33 5.55
CA GLN A 84 -0.40 0.85 4.61
C GLN A 84 -1.02 -0.06 3.53
N GLU A 85 -1.79 -1.07 3.92
CA GLU A 85 -2.51 -1.98 3.01
C GLU A 85 -3.53 -1.23 2.15
N PHE A 86 -4.20 -0.22 2.72
CA PHE A 86 -5.14 0.63 2.00
C PHE A 86 -4.44 1.49 0.93
N VAL A 87 -3.27 2.06 1.26
CA VAL A 87 -2.45 2.83 0.32
C VAL A 87 -1.99 1.94 -0.82
N GLU A 88 -1.43 0.77 -0.52
CA GLU A 88 -1.00 -0.19 -1.53
C GLU A 88 -2.13 -0.51 -2.52
N ALA A 89 -3.29 -0.91 -2.01
CA ALA A 89 -4.45 -1.24 -2.85
C ALA A 89 -4.95 -0.03 -3.67
N ALA A 90 -4.97 1.17 -3.10
CA ALA A 90 -5.40 2.39 -3.79
C ALA A 90 -4.45 2.80 -4.92
N CYS A 91 -3.14 2.76 -4.64
CA CYS A 91 -2.10 3.10 -5.59
C CYS A 91 -2.06 2.08 -6.74
N LEU A 92 -2.16 0.79 -6.44
CA LEU A 92 -2.22 -0.26 -7.46
C LEU A 92 -3.39 -0.07 -8.43
N ILE A 93 -4.59 0.20 -7.91
CA ILE A 93 -5.77 0.49 -8.76
C ILE A 93 -5.50 1.71 -9.64
N ALA A 94 -5.01 2.81 -9.07
CA ALA A 94 -4.74 4.02 -9.84
C ALA A 94 -3.76 3.77 -11.00
N ILE A 95 -2.66 3.06 -10.74
CA ILE A 95 -1.62 2.78 -11.74
C ILE A 95 -2.15 1.86 -12.86
N VAL A 96 -2.91 0.82 -12.51
CA VAL A 96 -3.54 -0.07 -13.50
C VAL A 96 -4.57 0.67 -14.35
N GLU A 97 -5.30 1.61 -13.78
CA GLU A 97 -6.24 2.48 -14.51
C GLU A 97 -5.56 3.60 -15.32
N GLY A 98 -4.23 3.76 -15.24
CA GLY A 98 -3.53 4.87 -15.89
C GLY A 98 -3.84 6.24 -15.28
N LYS A 99 -4.24 6.27 -14.00
CA LYS A 99 -4.52 7.49 -13.24
C LYS A 99 -3.33 7.86 -12.37
N GLU A 100 -3.31 9.12 -11.94
CA GLU A 100 -2.33 9.59 -10.95
C GLU A 100 -2.46 8.86 -9.62
N VAL A 101 -1.31 8.55 -9.02
CA VAL A 101 -1.22 7.98 -7.68
C VAL A 101 -1.79 8.99 -6.67
N PRO A 102 -2.76 8.61 -5.83
CA PRO A 102 -3.39 9.52 -4.88
C PRO A 102 -2.42 9.92 -3.76
N SER A 103 -2.40 11.20 -3.38
CA SER A 103 -1.59 11.68 -2.26
C SER A 103 -2.07 11.17 -0.89
N ASP A 104 -1.19 11.21 0.11
CA ASP A 104 -1.48 10.94 1.52
C ASP A 104 -2.69 11.74 2.03
N LYS A 105 -2.78 13.03 1.64
CA LYS A 105 -3.90 13.92 1.99
C LYS A 105 -5.21 13.47 1.36
N LYS A 106 -5.18 13.01 0.11
CA LYS A 106 -6.37 12.52 -0.60
C LYS A 106 -6.86 11.19 -0.01
N LEU A 107 -5.94 10.33 0.40
CA LEU A 107 -6.25 9.06 1.09
C LEU A 107 -6.59 9.26 2.58
N ALA A 108 -6.27 10.44 3.14
CA ALA A 108 -6.43 10.77 4.54
C ALA A 108 -5.74 9.78 5.49
N VAL A 109 -4.51 9.37 5.14
CA VAL A 109 -3.66 8.43 5.89
C VAL A 109 -2.48 9.13 6.56
N MET A 110 -1.79 8.46 7.48
CA MET A 110 -0.56 8.94 8.09
C MET A 110 0.61 8.92 7.09
N PRO A 111 1.57 9.86 7.19
CA PRO A 111 2.75 9.88 6.30
C PRO A 111 3.56 8.58 6.34
N GLU A 112 3.75 8.00 7.53
CA GLU A 112 4.45 6.72 7.70
C GLU A 112 3.76 5.59 6.92
N SER A 113 2.44 5.47 7.06
CA SER A 113 1.63 4.48 6.34
C SER A 113 1.64 4.68 4.83
N TYR A 114 1.67 5.94 4.37
CA TYR A 114 1.73 6.25 2.95
C TYR A 114 3.05 5.76 2.32
N VAL A 115 4.18 6.06 2.96
CA VAL A 115 5.50 5.59 2.51
C VAL A 115 5.56 4.07 2.49
N LEU A 116 5.13 3.41 3.57
CA LEU A 116 5.13 1.95 3.66
C LEU A 116 4.24 1.30 2.60
N GLY A 117 3.04 1.86 2.35
CA GLY A 117 2.13 1.33 1.34
C GLY A 117 2.64 1.51 -0.08
N LEU A 118 3.33 2.62 -0.37
CA LEU A 118 4.02 2.79 -1.65
C LEU A 118 5.19 1.80 -1.83
N LEU A 119 5.92 1.51 -0.74
CA LEU A 119 6.98 0.52 -0.77
C LEU A 119 6.45 -0.87 -1.08
N ASP A 120 5.31 -1.27 -0.52
CA ASP A 120 4.69 -2.56 -0.81
C ASP A 120 4.05 -2.60 -2.21
N CYS A 121 3.49 -1.48 -2.66
CA CYS A 121 2.94 -1.36 -4.01
C CYS A 121 3.98 -1.71 -5.09
N VAL A 122 5.28 -1.44 -4.89
CA VAL A 122 6.35 -1.83 -5.84
C VAL A 122 6.34 -3.35 -6.10
N GLY A 123 6.08 -4.15 -5.07
CA GLY A 123 5.95 -5.61 -5.20
C GLY A 123 4.78 -6.02 -6.09
N GLU A 124 3.61 -5.41 -5.90
CA GLU A 124 2.44 -5.69 -6.73
C GLU A 124 2.58 -5.14 -8.16
N LEU A 125 3.37 -4.09 -8.38
CA LEU A 125 3.72 -3.62 -9.72
C LEU A 125 4.57 -4.65 -10.47
N LYS A 126 5.55 -5.30 -9.84
CA LYS A 126 6.29 -6.42 -10.46
C LYS A 126 5.34 -7.52 -10.92
N ARG A 127 4.39 -7.89 -10.06
CA ARG A 127 3.38 -8.90 -10.39
C ARG A 127 2.51 -8.46 -11.56
N GLN A 128 2.06 -7.21 -11.59
CA GLN A 128 1.30 -6.66 -12.71
C GLN A 128 2.11 -6.70 -14.01
N VAL A 129 3.39 -6.31 -13.99
CA VAL A 129 4.27 -6.37 -15.18
C VAL A 129 4.31 -7.79 -15.74
N PHE A 130 4.54 -8.79 -14.88
CA PHE A 130 4.57 -10.19 -15.30
C PHE A 130 3.21 -10.69 -15.80
N ASP A 131 2.12 -10.29 -15.15
CA ASP A 131 0.76 -10.63 -15.60
C ASP A 131 0.51 -10.07 -17.02
N LYS A 132 0.95 -8.84 -17.32
CA LYS A 132 0.82 -8.23 -18.65
C LYS A 132 1.71 -8.89 -19.70
N ILE A 133 2.94 -9.24 -19.36
CA ILE A 133 3.83 -9.99 -20.26
C ILE A 133 3.21 -11.33 -20.66
N ARG A 134 2.67 -12.10 -19.69
CA ARG A 134 1.97 -13.37 -19.98
C ARG A 134 0.76 -13.20 -20.89
N MET A 135 0.15 -12.02 -20.93
CA MET A 135 -0.98 -11.69 -21.81
C MET A 135 -0.54 -11.08 -23.15
N ASN A 136 0.76 -11.08 -23.47
CA ASN A 136 1.36 -10.41 -24.63
C ASN A 136 1.05 -8.89 -24.70
N LYS A 137 0.89 -8.23 -23.55
CA LYS A 137 0.65 -6.77 -23.43
C LYS A 137 1.94 -6.05 -23.05
N ILE A 138 2.92 -6.07 -23.96
CA ILE A 138 4.29 -5.60 -23.67
C ILE A 138 4.36 -4.09 -23.46
N GLU A 139 3.55 -3.31 -24.18
CA GLU A 139 3.47 -1.86 -24.02
C GLU A 139 2.93 -1.50 -22.63
N GLU A 140 1.88 -2.20 -22.17
CA GLU A 140 1.31 -1.99 -20.84
C GLU A 140 2.29 -2.41 -19.73
N ALA A 141 2.97 -3.54 -19.91
CA ALA A 141 4.04 -4.01 -19.03
C ALA A 141 5.17 -2.97 -18.91
N THR A 142 5.60 -2.39 -20.03
CA THR A 142 6.64 -1.35 -20.07
C THR A 142 6.20 -0.10 -19.32
N ARG A 143 4.97 0.38 -19.55
CA ARG A 143 4.41 1.55 -18.85
C ARG A 143 4.40 1.34 -17.33
N ILE A 144 3.97 0.16 -16.87
CA ILE A 144 3.92 -0.16 -15.44
C ILE A 144 5.34 -0.23 -14.85
N PHE A 145 6.29 -0.82 -15.59
CA PHE A 145 7.69 -0.87 -15.17
C PHE A 145 8.31 0.53 -15.02
N GLU A 146 8.06 1.45 -15.96
CA GLU A 146 8.53 2.84 -15.86
C GLU A 146 7.99 3.54 -14.61
N ILE A 147 6.71 3.31 -14.26
CA ILE A 147 6.13 3.82 -13.02
C ILE A 147 6.80 3.20 -11.79
N MET A 148 7.02 1.88 -11.81
CA MET A 148 7.68 1.14 -10.73
C MET A 148 9.11 1.65 -10.47
N GLU A 149 9.89 1.87 -11.53
CA GLU A 149 11.26 2.38 -11.44
C GLU A 149 11.29 3.82 -10.89
N ASN A 150 10.46 4.71 -11.43
CA ASN A 150 10.37 6.09 -10.95
C ASN A 150 9.90 6.17 -9.49
N LEU A 151 8.94 5.33 -9.09
CA LEU A 151 8.47 5.25 -7.71
C LEU A 151 9.59 4.80 -6.78
N TYR A 152 10.35 3.76 -7.16
CA TYR A 152 11.50 3.29 -6.38
C TYR A 152 12.55 4.40 -6.18
N LEU A 153 12.90 5.14 -7.24
CA LEU A 153 13.90 6.21 -7.16
C LEU A 153 13.48 7.32 -6.18
N GLN A 154 12.20 7.69 -6.15
CA GLN A 154 11.68 8.65 -5.18
C GLN A 154 11.73 8.11 -3.75
N LEU A 155 11.32 6.84 -3.57
CA LEU A 155 11.30 6.18 -2.27
C LEU A 155 12.70 5.85 -1.72
N TYR A 156 13.72 5.74 -2.57
CA TYR A 156 15.09 5.40 -2.17
C TYR A 156 15.63 6.34 -1.08
N THR A 157 15.30 7.63 -1.17
CA THR A 157 15.71 8.66 -0.19
C THR A 157 15.15 8.40 1.21
N PHE A 158 14.06 7.64 1.34
CA PHE A 158 13.44 7.33 2.62
C PHE A 158 14.18 6.28 3.43
N SER A 159 15.21 5.63 2.86
CA SER A 159 16.08 4.69 3.58
C SER A 159 16.78 5.34 4.78
N MET A 160 17.00 6.66 4.73
CA MET A 160 17.60 7.45 5.81
C MET A 160 16.66 7.63 7.02
N TYR A 161 15.35 7.42 6.83
CA TYR A 161 14.33 7.60 7.86
C TYR A 161 13.90 6.29 8.53
N ASP A 162 14.65 5.19 8.39
CA ASP A 162 14.28 3.87 8.95
C ASP A 162 14.01 3.87 10.47
N LYS A 163 14.67 4.76 11.22
CA LYS A 163 14.43 4.94 12.66
C LYS A 163 13.07 5.60 12.98
N VAL A 164 12.47 6.26 11.99
CA VAL A 164 11.19 6.98 12.10
C VAL A 164 10.08 6.20 11.41
N VAL A 165 10.34 5.66 10.22
CA VAL A 165 9.46 4.79 9.43
C VAL A 165 10.03 3.39 9.53
N LYS A 166 9.53 2.61 10.48
CA LYS A 166 10.09 1.29 10.76
C LYS A 166 10.00 0.40 9.52
N GLU A 167 11.07 -0.33 9.22
CA GLU A 167 11.19 -1.26 8.08
C GLU A 167 11.37 -0.61 6.69
N ALA A 168 11.41 0.74 6.60
CA ALA A 168 11.58 1.42 5.32
C ALA A 168 12.85 0.98 4.59
N ARG A 169 13.99 0.90 5.29
CA ARG A 169 15.26 0.51 4.66
C ARG A 169 15.21 -0.92 4.11
N ARG A 170 14.70 -1.86 4.90
CA ARG A 170 14.55 -3.26 4.47
C ARG A 170 13.68 -3.37 3.21
N LYS A 171 12.54 -2.69 3.18
CA LYS A 171 11.63 -2.70 2.02
C LYS A 171 12.27 -2.04 0.78
N ILE A 172 13.01 -0.95 0.95
CA ILE A 172 13.76 -0.30 -0.14
C ILE A 172 14.83 -1.25 -0.72
N ASP A 173 15.58 -1.95 0.13
CA ASP A 173 16.59 -2.91 -0.30
C ASP A 173 15.97 -4.07 -1.10
N VAL A 174 14.79 -4.55 -0.68
CA VAL A 174 14.00 -5.53 -1.45
C VAL A 174 13.54 -4.94 -2.78
N ASN A 175 12.99 -3.72 -2.77
CA ASN A 175 12.48 -3.06 -3.97
C ASN A 175 13.56 -2.87 -5.04
N ARG A 176 14.83 -2.64 -4.64
CA ARG A 176 15.96 -2.61 -5.58
C ARG A 176 16.04 -3.90 -6.39
N ILE A 177 16.03 -5.04 -5.71
CA ILE A 177 16.08 -6.37 -6.34
C ILE A 177 14.87 -6.57 -7.27
N LEU A 178 13.68 -6.19 -6.80
CA LEU A 178 12.46 -6.32 -7.61
C LEU A 178 12.52 -5.48 -8.89
N VAL A 179 13.02 -4.25 -8.82
CA VAL A 179 13.20 -3.38 -9.99
C VAL A 179 14.23 -3.96 -10.96
N ASP A 180 15.37 -4.45 -10.45
CA ASP A 180 16.43 -5.04 -11.27
C ASP A 180 15.95 -6.33 -11.99
N ASP A 181 15.18 -7.16 -11.31
CA ASP A 181 14.53 -8.35 -11.89
C ASP A 181 13.63 -7.97 -13.06
N VAL A 182 12.72 -6.99 -12.85
CA VAL A 182 11.76 -6.58 -13.88
C VAL A 182 12.47 -5.90 -15.04
N ARG A 183 13.52 -5.10 -14.77
CA ARG A 183 14.33 -4.46 -15.81
C ARG A 183 14.93 -5.48 -16.76
N SER A 184 15.47 -6.58 -16.21
CA SER A 184 16.05 -7.67 -16.99
C SER A 184 15.00 -8.30 -17.91
N VAL A 185 13.83 -8.67 -17.35
CA VAL A 185 12.74 -9.28 -18.12
C VAL A 185 12.21 -8.35 -19.22
N ILE A 186 11.97 -7.07 -18.92
CA ILE A 186 11.48 -6.10 -19.91
C ILE A 186 12.49 -5.89 -21.04
N THR A 187 13.79 -5.85 -20.72
CA THR A 187 14.84 -5.70 -21.73
C THR A 187 14.88 -6.88 -22.69
N GLU A 188 14.76 -8.10 -22.16
CA GLU A 188 14.70 -9.33 -22.96
C GLU A 188 13.46 -9.39 -23.84
N GLU A 189 12.27 -9.10 -23.30
CA GLU A 189 11.02 -9.15 -24.06
C GLU A 189 10.98 -8.09 -25.17
N LYS A 190 11.56 -6.90 -24.94
CA LYS A 190 11.69 -5.87 -25.99
C LYS A 190 12.57 -6.37 -27.15
N ARG A 191 13.74 -6.94 -26.87
CA ARG A 191 14.63 -7.50 -27.91
C ARG A 191 13.99 -8.67 -28.65
N ARG A 192 13.29 -9.56 -27.92
CA ARG A 192 12.56 -10.68 -28.51
C ARG A 192 11.47 -10.20 -29.47
N THR A 193 10.72 -9.17 -29.07
CA THR A 193 9.68 -8.57 -29.90
C THR A 193 10.25 -7.96 -31.18
N GLU A 194 11.41 -7.28 -31.10
CA GLU A 194 12.10 -6.73 -32.26
C GLU A 194 12.60 -7.83 -33.21
N LEU A 195 13.19 -8.91 -32.67
CA LEU A 195 13.61 -10.06 -33.45
C LEU A 195 12.45 -10.71 -34.21
N ILE A 196 11.31 -10.94 -33.55
CA ILE A 196 10.11 -11.50 -34.18
C ILE A 196 9.64 -10.61 -35.33
N LYS A 197 9.63 -9.28 -35.15
CA LYS A 197 9.27 -8.33 -36.20
C LYS A 197 10.21 -8.39 -37.40
N ILE A 198 11.50 -8.61 -37.19
CA ILE A 198 12.48 -8.77 -38.28
C ILE A 198 12.24 -10.07 -39.04
N LEU A 199 12.04 -11.19 -38.32
CA LEU A 199 11.78 -12.50 -38.94
C LEU A 199 10.51 -12.48 -39.81
N GLN A 200 9.42 -11.87 -39.33
CA GLN A 200 8.18 -11.71 -40.09
C GLN A 200 8.34 -10.86 -41.37
N LYS A 201 9.34 -9.98 -41.44
CA LYS A 201 9.66 -9.21 -42.65
C LYS A 201 10.45 -10.01 -43.67
N LEU A 202 11.19 -11.04 -43.23
CA LEU A 202 11.99 -11.91 -44.10
C LEU A 202 11.15 -13.03 -44.74
N GLU A 203 10.01 -13.37 -44.13
CA GLU A 203 9.03 -14.33 -44.69
C GLU A 203 8.12 -13.73 -45.77
N LYS A 204 8.23 -12.42 -46.05
CA LYS A 204 7.53 -11.73 -47.14
C LYS A 204 8.45 -11.49 -48.33
#